data_AF-A0A9R0DBV7-F1
#
_entry.id   AF-A0A9R0DBV7-F1
#
_cell.length_a   1.000
_cell.length_b   1.000
_cell.length_c   1.000
_cell.angle_alpha   90.00
_cell.angle_beta   90.00
_cell.angle_gamma   90.00
#
_symmetry.space_group_name_H-M   'P 1'
#
loop_
_entity.id
_entity.type
_entity.pdbx_description
1 polymer ?
#
loop_
_entity_poly.entity_id
_entity_poly.type
_entity_poly.pdbx_seq_one_letter_code
_entity_poly.pdbx_strand_id
1 'polypeptide(L)'
;MLNLYEKFKEETKIKMSYALFCRFRPFWVLVPNVNKRNTCLCVTHTNMEMMVTALKKAAIIKENSAIGLVKSICCAGNLRCDCLARQCNFCKNKSVNLNKYPNDMMITCERWITKKITTTIKGQVKLCQKTVKESFSSKSEVFVKIFLEDKLPKFIKHLLNIISQHRVLTKIKNELADDEALLHMDFSENYNCKYSAEVQSTHFGGSKPQISLHTSVLYLRGTDKISINSFCTLSKNLRHDPVLICTHLKPIIDHIKYKVPNLRTMHFQSDGPSSQYRNKSMFFLIAKYLSKELGVDNIIWHFSETGHGKGAPDGIGGCVKRTADAFVATGGDIPDFEALVSCLQEKCKGIIILPIDDTYVDDISNILSTSTTRPFTGTLLIHQLTWNKTNPDVLHARRLSCSICETNQICSHHEIGLIYLTYKQTDNIPVLRTSADSPSEYSESPHSEYDIYKNPIATTSRTSIDFYRKCYGSDSSSDEEIFESRKQTPLRENVINTKRSDGNLQSRSNNTSSDEENIF
;
A
#
# COMPACT_ATOMS: atom_id res chain seq x y z
N MET A 1 -8.99 0.89 -21.94
CA MET A 1 -9.68 0.94 -23.25
C MET A 1 -10.54 2.18 -23.42
N LEU A 2 -11.66 2.35 -22.71
CA LEU A 2 -12.57 3.51 -22.93
C LEU A 2 -11.85 4.87 -22.86
N ASN A 3 -11.10 5.17 -21.80
CA ASN A 3 -10.33 6.42 -21.68
C ASN A 3 -9.28 6.60 -22.81
N LEU A 4 -8.76 5.48 -23.33
CA LEU A 4 -7.82 5.49 -24.46
C LEU A 4 -8.52 5.80 -25.79
N TYR A 5 -9.80 5.44 -25.92
CA TYR A 5 -10.66 5.75 -27.06
C TYR A 5 -11.15 7.20 -27.05
N GLU A 6 -11.41 7.77 -25.87
CA GLU A 6 -11.63 9.22 -25.73
C GLU A 6 -10.37 9.99 -26.18
N LYS A 7 -9.20 9.64 -25.64
CA LYS A 7 -7.91 10.22 -26.07
C LYS A 7 -7.61 10.00 -27.56
N PHE A 8 -8.00 8.86 -28.14
CA PHE A 8 -7.89 8.61 -29.60
C PHE A 8 -8.74 9.61 -30.41
N LYS A 9 -9.99 9.84 -30.02
CA LYS A 9 -10.87 10.81 -30.69
C LYS A 9 -10.32 12.24 -30.57
N GLU A 10 -9.82 12.61 -29.41
CA GLU A 10 -9.24 13.94 -29.16
C GLU A 10 -7.96 14.18 -29.99
N GLU A 11 -7.01 13.23 -29.95
CA GLU A 11 -5.72 13.39 -30.64
C GLU A 11 -5.80 13.22 -32.16
N THR A 12 -6.61 12.28 -32.66
CA THR A 12 -6.64 11.96 -34.11
C THR A 12 -7.78 12.64 -34.86
N LYS A 13 -8.86 13.03 -34.17
CA LYS A 13 -10.13 13.52 -34.75
C LYS A 13 -10.82 12.54 -35.72
N ILE A 14 -10.39 11.28 -35.77
CA ILE A 14 -10.94 10.26 -36.67
C ILE A 14 -12.28 9.75 -36.13
N LYS A 15 -13.33 9.81 -36.96
CA LYS A 15 -14.66 9.25 -36.66
C LYS A 15 -14.65 7.72 -36.73
N MET A 16 -14.16 7.10 -35.66
CA MET A 16 -14.19 5.65 -35.43
C MET A 16 -15.13 5.31 -34.27
N SER A 17 -15.85 4.18 -34.32
CA SER A 17 -16.66 3.71 -33.19
C SER A 17 -15.82 2.94 -32.15
N TYR A 18 -16.27 2.88 -30.89
CA TYR A 18 -15.54 2.20 -29.82
C TYR A 18 -15.31 0.71 -30.11
N ALA A 19 -16.32 0.04 -30.68
CA ALA A 19 -16.22 -1.35 -31.09
C ALA A 19 -15.17 -1.54 -32.20
N LEU A 20 -15.15 -0.64 -33.20
CA LEU A 20 -14.18 -0.70 -34.28
C LEU A 20 -12.76 -0.43 -33.75
N PHE A 21 -12.57 0.59 -32.90
CA PHE A 21 -11.31 0.90 -32.22
C PHE A 21 -10.77 -0.26 -31.36
N CYS A 22 -11.65 -0.98 -30.66
CA CYS A 22 -11.29 -2.15 -29.87
C CYS A 22 -10.98 -3.39 -30.72
N ARG A 23 -11.64 -3.56 -31.88
CA ARG A 23 -11.29 -4.60 -32.88
C ARG A 23 -9.93 -4.32 -33.54
N PHE A 24 -9.46 -3.08 -33.43
CA PHE A 24 -8.26 -2.54 -34.04
C PHE A 24 -7.04 -2.45 -33.12
N ARG A 25 -7.16 -3.05 -31.96
CA ARG A 25 -6.16 -3.10 -30.89
C ARG A 25 -5.00 -4.02 -31.31
N PRO A 26 -3.74 -3.54 -31.38
CA PRO A 26 -2.58 -4.36 -31.73
C PRO A 26 -2.36 -5.53 -30.77
N PHE A 27 -1.65 -6.57 -31.23
CA PHE A 27 -1.45 -7.79 -30.46
C PHE A 27 -0.74 -7.56 -29.11
N TRP A 28 0.18 -6.59 -29.03
CA TRP A 28 0.89 -6.22 -27.80
C TRP A 28 0.01 -5.48 -26.78
N VAL A 29 -1.11 -4.90 -27.22
CA VAL A 29 -2.11 -4.33 -26.30
C VAL A 29 -3.05 -5.47 -25.90
N LEU A 30 -2.81 -6.03 -24.73
CA LEU A 30 -3.44 -7.28 -24.27
C LEU A 30 -4.93 -7.10 -23.91
N VAL A 31 -5.68 -8.19 -23.99
CA VAL A 31 -7.00 -8.29 -23.31
C VAL A 31 -6.75 -8.26 -21.79
N PRO A 32 -7.62 -7.62 -20.98
CA PRO A 32 -7.62 -7.80 -19.53
C PRO A 32 -7.79 -9.28 -19.16
N ASN A 33 -6.67 -9.93 -18.82
CA ASN A 33 -6.65 -11.28 -18.27
C ASN A 33 -7.16 -11.23 -16.81
N VAL A 34 -7.82 -12.28 -16.31
CA VAL A 34 -8.24 -12.39 -14.90
C VAL A 34 -7.09 -12.20 -13.91
N ASN A 35 -5.85 -12.55 -14.31
CA ASN A 35 -4.62 -12.35 -13.53
C ASN A 35 -4.13 -10.89 -13.54
N LYS A 36 -4.72 -10.01 -14.37
CA LYS A 36 -4.44 -8.56 -14.43
C LYS A 36 -5.64 -7.72 -13.98
N ARG A 37 -6.49 -8.27 -13.12
CA ARG A 37 -7.58 -7.55 -12.43
C ARG A 37 -7.02 -6.70 -11.28
N ASN A 38 -7.71 -5.62 -10.91
CA ASN A 38 -7.35 -4.82 -9.74
C ASN A 38 -7.51 -5.68 -8.46
N THR A 39 -6.44 -5.82 -7.68
CA THR A 39 -6.38 -6.56 -6.41
C THR A 39 -5.86 -5.65 -5.28
N CYS A 40 -6.07 -6.06 -4.03
CA CYS A 40 -5.64 -5.32 -2.83
C CYS A 40 -6.02 -3.82 -2.90
N LEU A 41 -7.33 -3.56 -3.08
CA LEU A 41 -7.93 -2.23 -3.09
C LEU A 41 -8.39 -1.83 -1.68
N CYS A 42 -8.26 -0.55 -1.33
CA CYS A 42 -8.81 -0.02 -0.09
C CYS A 42 -10.35 -0.10 -0.10
N VAL A 43 -10.93 -0.80 0.89
CA VAL A 43 -12.39 -0.95 1.06
C VAL A 43 -13.08 0.41 1.25
N THR A 44 -12.50 1.32 2.04
CA THR A 44 -13.06 2.65 2.30
C THR A 44 -13.21 3.47 1.03
N HIS A 45 -12.19 3.48 0.17
CA HIS A 45 -12.23 4.13 -1.14
C HIS A 45 -13.24 3.45 -2.06
N THR A 46 -13.17 2.13 -2.20
CA THR A 46 -14.02 1.36 -3.11
C THR A 46 -15.50 1.54 -2.79
N ASN A 47 -15.87 1.49 -1.50
CA ASN A 47 -17.25 1.69 -1.06
C ASN A 47 -17.73 3.14 -1.27
N MET A 48 -16.86 4.13 -1.04
CA MET A 48 -17.22 5.53 -1.26
C MET A 48 -17.42 5.82 -2.75
N GLU A 49 -16.57 5.30 -3.64
CA GLU A 49 -16.74 5.41 -5.09
C GLU A 49 -18.02 4.72 -5.57
N MET A 50 -18.39 3.57 -4.99
CA MET A 50 -19.68 2.91 -5.28
C MET A 50 -20.89 3.76 -4.87
N MET A 51 -20.86 4.41 -3.70
CA MET A 51 -21.94 5.30 -3.25
C MET A 51 -22.02 6.59 -4.08
N VAL A 52 -20.88 7.22 -4.40
CA VAL A 52 -20.83 8.40 -5.28
C VAL A 52 -21.32 8.06 -6.68
N THR A 53 -20.93 6.91 -7.23
CA THR A 53 -21.45 6.41 -8.51
C THR A 53 -22.98 6.25 -8.48
N ALA A 54 -23.56 5.74 -7.39
CA ALA A 54 -25.00 5.59 -7.24
C ALA A 54 -25.73 6.94 -7.14
N LEU A 55 -25.24 7.86 -6.30
CA LEU A 55 -25.79 9.22 -6.17
C LEU A 55 -25.69 10.02 -7.48
N LYS A 56 -24.61 9.83 -8.24
CA LYS A 56 -24.41 10.45 -9.55
C LYS A 56 -25.37 9.87 -10.60
N LYS A 57 -25.61 8.56 -10.60
CA LYS A 57 -26.64 7.91 -11.45
C LYS A 57 -28.05 8.38 -11.11
N ALA A 58 -28.35 8.59 -9.82
CA ALA A 58 -29.60 9.20 -9.35
C ALA A 58 -29.69 10.73 -9.58
N ALA A 59 -28.71 11.33 -10.26
CA ALA A 59 -28.57 12.77 -10.50
C ALA A 59 -28.56 13.67 -9.24
N ILE A 60 -28.37 13.10 -8.04
CA ILE A 60 -28.37 13.83 -6.76
C ILE A 60 -27.12 14.71 -6.61
N ILE A 61 -25.97 14.23 -7.07
CA ILE A 61 -24.69 14.97 -7.06
C ILE A 61 -24.16 15.19 -8.48
N LYS A 62 -23.26 16.16 -8.65
CA LYS A 62 -22.70 16.52 -9.96
C LYS A 62 -21.39 15.77 -10.23
N GLU A 63 -20.67 15.44 -9.17
CA GLU A 63 -19.35 14.84 -9.14
C GLU A 63 -19.38 13.35 -9.53
N ASN A 64 -18.31 12.88 -10.14
CA ASN A 64 -18.18 11.54 -10.73
C ASN A 64 -17.22 10.60 -9.98
N SER A 65 -16.60 11.08 -8.90
CA SER A 65 -15.63 10.35 -8.09
C SER A 65 -15.65 10.85 -6.65
N ALA A 66 -15.32 9.97 -5.70
CA ALA A 66 -15.26 10.30 -4.27
C ALA A 66 -14.16 11.32 -3.97
N ILE A 67 -13.01 11.22 -4.65
CA ILE A 67 -11.97 12.24 -4.57
C ILE A 67 -12.46 13.58 -5.14
N GLY A 68 -13.13 13.58 -6.30
CA GLY A 68 -13.70 14.79 -6.89
C GLY A 68 -14.72 15.49 -5.99
N LEU A 69 -15.56 14.71 -5.30
CA LEU A 69 -16.51 15.20 -4.30
C LEU A 69 -15.82 15.85 -3.09
N VAL A 70 -14.80 15.20 -2.52
CA VAL A 70 -14.07 15.82 -1.38
C VAL A 70 -13.30 17.06 -1.84
N LYS A 71 -12.81 17.10 -3.09
CA LYS A 71 -12.22 18.32 -3.68
C LYS A 71 -13.24 19.47 -3.78
N SER A 72 -14.51 19.22 -4.15
CA SER A 72 -15.52 20.29 -4.31
C SER A 72 -15.87 21.02 -3.00
N ILE A 73 -15.81 20.31 -1.86
CA ILE A 73 -16.03 20.89 -0.52
C ILE A 73 -14.76 21.45 0.14
N CYS A 74 -13.61 21.43 -0.55
CA CYS A 74 -12.34 21.99 -0.09
C CYS A 74 -12.07 23.40 -0.67
N CYS A 75 -10.94 24.01 -0.29
CA CYS A 75 -10.47 25.25 -0.89
C CYS A 75 -9.71 24.97 -2.19
N ALA A 76 -10.07 25.67 -3.28
CA ALA A 76 -9.42 25.56 -4.59
C ALA A 76 -9.25 24.12 -5.14
N GLY A 77 -10.14 23.19 -4.78
CA GLY A 77 -10.02 21.78 -5.18
C GLY A 77 -8.88 21.00 -4.50
N ASN A 78 -8.21 21.59 -3.50
CA ASN A 78 -7.00 21.03 -2.90
C ASN A 78 -7.27 20.35 -1.55
N LEU A 79 -6.83 19.09 -1.43
CA LEU A 79 -7.00 18.20 -0.27
C LEU A 79 -6.04 18.55 0.89
N ARG A 80 -5.95 19.83 1.26
CA ARG A 80 -5.08 20.30 2.36
C ARG A 80 -5.59 19.76 3.71
N CYS A 81 -4.67 19.44 4.62
CA CYS A 81 -5.02 18.81 5.91
C CYS A 81 -6.00 19.65 6.75
N ASP A 82 -5.91 20.98 6.71
CA ASP A 82 -6.85 21.90 7.40
C ASP A 82 -8.25 21.94 6.75
N CYS A 83 -8.34 21.77 5.43
CA CYS A 83 -9.62 21.56 4.73
C CYS A 83 -10.28 20.25 5.16
N LEU A 84 -9.50 19.15 5.18
CA LEU A 84 -10.01 17.81 5.52
C LEU A 84 -10.34 17.67 7.01
N ALA A 85 -9.53 18.26 7.90
CA ALA A 85 -9.83 18.36 9.33
C ALA A 85 -11.01 19.29 9.67
N ARG A 86 -11.63 19.93 8.65
CA ARG A 86 -12.72 20.92 8.79
C ARG A 86 -12.37 22.14 9.65
N GLN A 87 -11.08 22.45 9.77
CA GLN A 87 -10.54 23.57 10.55
C GLN A 87 -10.30 24.83 9.70
N CYS A 88 -10.15 24.69 8.37
CA CYS A 88 -9.97 25.82 7.46
C CYS A 88 -11.16 26.78 7.48
N ASN A 89 -10.93 28.04 7.85
CA ASN A 89 -11.98 29.07 7.96
C ASN A 89 -12.79 29.29 6.68
N PHE A 90 -12.19 29.09 5.49
CA PHE A 90 -12.85 29.29 4.19
C PHE A 90 -13.68 28.10 3.68
N CYS A 91 -13.57 26.91 4.30
CA CYS A 91 -14.35 25.73 3.86
C CYS A 91 -14.92 24.85 4.98
N LYS A 92 -14.69 25.15 6.26
CA LYS A 92 -15.24 24.41 7.41
C LYS A 92 -16.76 24.18 7.32
N ASN A 93 -17.49 25.16 6.78
CA ASN A 93 -18.96 25.12 6.61
C ASN A 93 -19.44 24.66 5.22
N LYS A 94 -18.55 24.32 4.26
CA LYS A 94 -18.98 23.88 2.91
C LYS A 94 -19.53 22.46 2.93
N SER A 95 -20.82 22.29 2.64
CA SER A 95 -21.49 21.01 2.42
C SER A 95 -21.38 20.53 0.97
N VAL A 96 -21.77 19.27 0.72
CA VAL A 96 -21.98 18.75 -0.65
C VAL A 96 -23.20 19.42 -1.27
N ASN A 97 -23.08 19.84 -2.53
CA ASN A 97 -24.19 20.41 -3.28
C ASN A 97 -25.12 19.30 -3.80
N LEU A 98 -26.28 19.15 -3.16
CA LEU A 98 -27.35 18.26 -3.63
C LEU A 98 -28.24 18.99 -4.65
N ASN A 99 -28.57 18.31 -5.74
CA ASN A 99 -29.68 18.69 -6.62
C ASN A 99 -31.03 18.31 -5.94
N LYS A 100 -32.17 18.78 -6.46
CA LYS A 100 -33.49 18.29 -6.00
C LYS A 100 -33.71 16.84 -6.43
N TYR A 101 -34.25 16.01 -5.53
CA TYR A 101 -34.59 14.60 -5.79
C TYR A 101 -35.88 14.18 -5.04
N PRO A 102 -36.59 13.12 -5.46
CA PRO A 102 -37.73 12.58 -4.71
C PRO A 102 -37.26 11.69 -3.54
N ASN A 103 -37.76 11.93 -2.33
CA ASN A 103 -37.34 11.21 -1.10
C ASN A 103 -37.52 9.68 -1.20
N ASP A 104 -38.56 9.22 -1.88
CA ASP A 104 -38.91 7.80 -2.04
C ASP A 104 -38.18 7.09 -3.20
N MET A 105 -37.37 7.80 -3.98
CA MET A 105 -36.58 7.20 -5.06
C MET A 105 -35.63 6.13 -4.49
N MET A 106 -35.76 4.88 -4.92
CA MET A 106 -34.86 3.80 -4.49
C MET A 106 -33.47 3.97 -5.13
N ILE A 107 -32.43 3.97 -4.29
CA ILE A 107 -31.03 4.01 -4.69
C ILE A 107 -30.35 2.72 -4.25
N THR A 108 -29.77 2.01 -5.22
CA THR A 108 -29.01 0.78 -5.00
C THR A 108 -27.53 1.00 -5.33
N CYS A 109 -26.64 0.62 -4.43
CA CYS A 109 -25.21 0.53 -4.68
C CYS A 109 -24.66 -0.81 -4.17
N GLU A 110 -23.55 -1.27 -4.75
CA GLU A 110 -22.78 -2.36 -4.15
C GLU A 110 -21.89 -1.82 -3.03
N ARG A 111 -21.45 -2.68 -2.11
CA ARG A 111 -20.44 -2.39 -1.09
C ARG A 111 -19.66 -3.64 -0.70
N TRP A 112 -18.40 -3.48 -0.33
CA TRP A 112 -17.63 -4.51 0.36
C TRP A 112 -17.89 -4.46 1.86
N ILE A 113 -18.19 -5.61 2.46
CA ILE A 113 -18.47 -5.76 3.89
C ILE A 113 -17.82 -7.05 4.42
N THR A 114 -17.19 -6.97 5.59
CA THR A 114 -16.70 -8.14 6.32
C THR A 114 -17.78 -8.65 7.26
N LYS A 115 -18.35 -9.82 6.97
CA LYS A 115 -19.32 -10.50 7.84
C LYS A 115 -18.65 -11.62 8.62
N LYS A 116 -19.14 -11.92 9.82
CA LYS A 116 -18.89 -13.20 10.48
C LYS A 116 -19.82 -14.23 9.85
N ILE A 117 -19.27 -15.32 9.32
CA ILE A 117 -20.00 -16.39 8.64
C ILE A 117 -19.57 -17.71 9.27
N THR A 118 -20.54 -18.52 9.69
CA THR A 118 -20.30 -19.87 10.17
C THR A 118 -19.89 -20.77 9.00
N THR A 119 -18.82 -21.54 9.14
CA THR A 119 -18.30 -22.43 8.08
C THR A 119 -17.76 -23.72 8.69
N THR A 120 -18.17 -24.85 8.12
CA THR A 120 -17.70 -26.18 8.54
C THR A 120 -16.35 -26.48 7.89
N ILE A 121 -15.29 -26.53 8.69
CA ILE A 121 -13.92 -26.82 8.24
C ILE A 121 -13.50 -28.14 8.90
N LYS A 122 -13.23 -29.17 8.09
CA LYS A 122 -12.89 -30.53 8.54
C LYS A 122 -13.91 -31.07 9.58
N GLY A 123 -15.21 -30.95 9.27
CA GLY A 123 -16.30 -31.36 10.16
C GLY A 123 -16.60 -30.43 11.35
N GLN A 124 -15.68 -29.53 11.73
CA GLN A 124 -15.89 -28.58 12.82
C GLN A 124 -16.53 -27.28 12.35
N VAL A 125 -17.62 -26.89 13.01
CA VAL A 125 -18.28 -25.59 12.83
C VAL A 125 -17.39 -24.49 13.40
N LYS A 126 -16.91 -23.55 12.58
CA LYS A 126 -16.08 -22.42 13.00
C LYS A 126 -16.63 -21.09 12.50
N LEU A 127 -16.49 -20.05 13.30
CA LEU A 127 -16.96 -18.70 12.98
C LEU A 127 -15.85 -17.92 12.27
N CYS A 128 -15.92 -17.84 10.95
CA CYS A 128 -14.90 -17.19 10.11
C CYS A 128 -15.32 -15.75 9.75
N GLN A 129 -14.35 -14.84 9.59
CA GLN A 129 -14.62 -13.54 8.98
C GLN A 129 -14.40 -13.64 7.46
N LYS A 130 -15.39 -13.21 6.67
CA LYS A 130 -15.33 -13.20 5.21
C LYS A 130 -15.71 -11.83 4.68
N THR A 131 -14.82 -11.22 3.90
CA THR A 131 -15.11 -10.01 3.15
C THR A 131 -15.83 -10.39 1.85
N VAL A 132 -17.04 -9.87 1.69
CA VAL A 132 -17.94 -10.15 0.56
C VAL A 132 -18.44 -8.86 -0.06
N LYS A 133 -18.87 -8.93 -1.32
CA LYS A 133 -19.58 -7.85 -2.00
C LYS A 133 -21.07 -8.04 -1.77
N GLU A 134 -21.76 -6.98 -1.38
CA GLU A 134 -23.18 -6.97 -1.00
C GLU A 134 -23.90 -5.86 -1.76
N SER A 135 -25.15 -6.10 -2.17
CA SER A 135 -26.03 -5.05 -2.67
C SER A 135 -26.73 -4.34 -1.51
N PHE A 136 -26.65 -3.01 -1.47
CA PHE A 136 -27.33 -2.17 -0.48
C PHE A 136 -28.31 -1.24 -1.22
N SER A 137 -29.59 -1.32 -0.85
CA SER A 137 -30.65 -0.49 -1.43
C SER A 137 -31.44 0.22 -0.34
N SER A 138 -31.83 1.47 -0.57
CA SER A 138 -32.68 2.25 0.34
C SER A 138 -33.32 3.45 -0.39
N LYS A 139 -34.36 4.04 0.22
CA LYS A 139 -34.93 5.33 -0.23
C LYS A 139 -33.87 6.42 -0.24
N SER A 140 -33.94 7.35 -1.19
CA SER A 140 -32.92 8.37 -1.44
C SER A 140 -32.62 9.23 -0.22
N GLU A 141 -33.64 9.61 0.56
CA GLU A 141 -33.49 10.37 1.80
C GLU A 141 -32.60 9.63 2.81
N VAL A 142 -32.89 8.34 3.04
CA VAL A 142 -32.12 7.47 3.94
C VAL A 142 -30.71 7.24 3.40
N PHE A 143 -30.56 7.02 2.09
CA PHE A 143 -29.26 6.84 1.43
C PHE A 143 -28.38 8.08 1.58
N VAL A 144 -28.92 9.27 1.28
CA VAL A 144 -28.22 10.56 1.39
C VAL A 144 -27.89 10.88 2.85
N LYS A 145 -28.79 10.57 3.80
CA LYS A 145 -28.53 10.73 5.23
C LYS A 145 -27.33 9.88 5.69
N ILE A 146 -27.35 8.57 5.42
CA ILE A 146 -26.24 7.66 5.73
C ILE A 146 -24.94 8.13 5.04
N PHE A 147 -25.04 8.60 3.81
CA PHE A 147 -23.90 9.10 3.05
C PHE A 147 -23.25 10.34 3.69
N LEU A 148 -24.04 11.35 4.06
CA LEU A 148 -23.53 12.62 4.59
C LEU A 148 -23.15 12.55 6.08
N GLU A 149 -23.90 11.81 6.89
CA GLU A 149 -23.70 11.76 8.35
C GLU A 149 -22.68 10.70 8.78
N ASP A 150 -22.64 9.54 8.11
CA ASP A 150 -21.77 8.42 8.51
C ASP A 150 -20.58 8.20 7.55
N LYS A 151 -20.84 8.10 6.24
CA LYS A 151 -19.80 7.63 5.29
C LYS A 151 -18.81 8.71 4.87
N LEU A 152 -19.31 9.88 4.44
CA LEU A 152 -18.48 11.00 3.99
C LEU A 152 -17.53 11.52 5.08
N PRO A 153 -17.93 11.73 6.35
CA PRO A 153 -17.02 12.20 7.40
C PRO A 153 -15.91 11.18 7.70
N LYS A 154 -16.23 9.87 7.68
CA LYS A 154 -15.25 8.79 7.84
C LYS A 154 -14.28 8.73 6.66
N PHE A 155 -14.75 8.93 5.43
CA PHE A 155 -13.91 9.00 4.24
C PHE A 155 -12.99 10.23 4.24
N ILE A 156 -13.48 11.41 4.62
CA ILE A 156 -12.67 12.63 4.76
C ILE A 156 -11.56 12.44 5.81
N LYS A 157 -11.88 11.82 6.96
CA LYS A 157 -10.89 11.47 7.99
C LYS A 157 -9.84 10.47 7.47
N HIS A 158 -10.26 9.46 6.72
CA HIS A 158 -9.35 8.49 6.10
C HIS A 158 -8.39 9.16 5.09
N LEU A 159 -8.89 10.08 4.24
CA LEU A 159 -8.04 10.90 3.36
C LEU A 159 -7.07 11.79 4.13
N LEU A 160 -7.51 12.43 5.22
CA LEU A 160 -6.65 13.22 6.11
C LEU A 160 -5.51 12.38 6.67
N ASN A 161 -5.81 11.16 7.14
CA ASN A 161 -4.82 10.27 7.71
C ASN A 161 -3.75 9.87 6.68
N ILE A 162 -4.15 9.46 5.46
CA ILE A 162 -3.22 9.11 4.37
C ILE A 162 -2.28 10.29 4.06
N ILE A 163 -2.86 11.46 3.77
CA ILE A 163 -2.10 12.63 3.33
C ILE A 163 -1.18 13.14 4.45
N SER A 164 -1.64 13.10 5.72
CA SER A 164 -0.82 13.51 6.86
C SER A 164 0.32 12.53 7.14
N GLN A 165 0.08 11.21 7.10
CA GLN A 165 1.13 10.20 7.28
C GLN A 165 2.16 10.28 6.15
N HIS A 166 1.71 10.31 4.89
CA HIS A 166 2.60 10.42 3.74
C HIS A 166 3.47 11.68 3.82
N ARG A 167 2.88 12.86 4.09
CA ARG A 167 3.63 14.12 4.21
C ARG A 167 4.71 14.06 5.29
N VAL A 168 4.42 13.46 6.45
CA VAL A 168 5.40 13.36 7.54
C VAL A 168 6.50 12.34 7.22
N LEU A 169 6.16 11.21 6.60
CA LEU A 169 7.15 10.20 6.19
C LEU A 169 8.06 10.68 5.05
N THR A 170 7.53 11.44 4.07
CA THR A 170 8.34 12.12 3.04
C THR A 170 9.24 13.17 3.68
N LYS A 171 8.73 13.95 4.64
CA LYS A 171 9.53 14.94 5.38
C LYS A 171 10.72 14.25 6.07
N ILE A 172 10.47 13.21 6.86
CA ILE A 172 11.51 12.47 7.59
C ILE A 172 12.56 11.93 6.62
N LYS A 173 12.17 11.23 5.55
CA LYS A 173 13.12 10.69 4.55
C LYS A 173 14.08 11.75 4.00
N ASN A 174 13.59 12.95 3.73
CA ASN A 174 14.37 14.04 3.14
C ASN A 174 15.21 14.81 4.17
N GLU A 175 14.90 14.72 5.47
CA GLU A 175 15.50 15.51 6.55
C GLU A 175 16.26 14.67 7.60
N LEU A 176 16.44 13.36 7.39
CA LEU A 176 17.27 12.49 8.24
C LEU A 176 18.66 13.10 8.51
N ALA A 177 19.08 13.11 9.78
CA ALA A 177 20.44 13.44 10.20
C ALA A 177 21.36 12.21 10.22
N ASP A 178 22.67 12.42 10.44
CA ASP A 178 23.69 11.36 10.40
C ASP A 178 23.61 10.36 11.57
N ASP A 179 22.93 10.72 12.66
CA ASP A 179 22.61 9.87 13.81
C ASP A 179 21.17 9.33 13.79
N GLU A 180 20.49 9.40 12.65
CA GLU A 180 19.12 8.91 12.46
C GLU A 180 19.00 7.89 11.32
N ALA A 181 18.04 6.98 11.46
CA ALA A 181 17.71 5.99 10.44
C ALA A 181 16.20 5.79 10.34
N LEU A 182 15.71 5.46 9.13
CA LEU A 182 14.34 5.01 8.91
C LEU A 182 14.32 3.62 8.27
N LEU A 183 13.68 2.65 8.91
CA LEU A 183 13.42 1.34 8.32
C LEU A 183 11.94 1.18 7.97
N HIS A 184 11.65 1.13 6.67
CA HIS A 184 10.32 0.79 6.16
C HIS A 184 10.25 -0.73 5.94
N MET A 185 9.27 -1.41 6.54
CA MET A 185 9.16 -2.88 6.48
C MET A 185 7.74 -3.36 6.19
N ASP A 186 7.63 -4.52 5.55
CA ASP A 186 6.39 -5.30 5.44
C ASP A 186 6.69 -6.80 5.19
N PHE A 187 5.74 -7.67 5.53
CA PHE A 187 5.75 -9.07 5.13
C PHE A 187 5.24 -9.21 3.68
N SER A 188 6.09 -9.72 2.79
CA SER A 188 5.61 -10.28 1.53
C SER A 188 4.81 -11.56 1.81
N GLU A 189 3.78 -11.81 0.99
CA GLU A 189 3.15 -13.15 0.92
C GLU A 189 4.24 -14.23 0.78
N ASN A 190 4.09 -15.33 1.52
CA ASN A 190 5.01 -16.46 1.53
C ASN A 190 5.35 -16.95 0.11
N TYR A 191 6.62 -17.26 -0.14
CA TYR A 191 7.00 -17.95 -1.38
C TYR A 191 6.61 -19.42 -1.27
N ASN A 192 5.83 -19.91 -2.24
CA ASN A 192 5.62 -21.34 -2.44
C ASN A 192 6.79 -21.89 -3.26
N CYS A 193 7.47 -22.90 -2.75
CA CYS A 193 8.48 -23.67 -3.47
C CYS A 193 7.89 -24.38 -4.70
N LYS A 194 8.71 -24.56 -5.74
CA LYS A 194 8.30 -25.04 -7.07
C LYS A 194 9.46 -25.76 -7.77
N TYR A 195 9.11 -26.74 -8.58
CA TYR A 195 10.01 -27.33 -9.57
C TYR A 195 9.74 -26.71 -10.94
N SER A 196 10.76 -26.69 -11.80
CA SER A 196 10.66 -26.34 -13.22
C SER A 196 9.68 -27.25 -13.98
N ALA A 197 9.69 -28.54 -13.64
CA ALA A 197 8.73 -29.54 -14.10
C ALA A 197 8.14 -30.30 -12.89
N GLU A 198 6.82 -30.28 -12.75
CA GLU A 198 6.12 -30.96 -11.65
C GLU A 198 5.33 -32.17 -12.17
N VAL A 199 5.56 -33.34 -11.56
CA VAL A 199 4.65 -34.48 -11.72
C VAL A 199 3.27 -34.16 -11.15
N GLN A 200 2.21 -34.77 -11.70
CA GLN A 200 0.82 -34.47 -11.36
C GLN A 200 0.52 -34.55 -9.85
N SER A 201 1.12 -35.52 -9.15
CA SER A 201 1.01 -35.69 -7.69
C SER A 201 1.65 -34.54 -6.89
N THR A 202 2.73 -33.93 -7.39
CA THR A 202 3.35 -32.74 -6.78
C THR A 202 2.57 -31.47 -7.12
N HIS A 203 2.03 -31.37 -8.34
CA HIS A 203 1.26 -30.21 -8.77
C HIS A 203 -0.06 -30.04 -8.00
N PHE A 204 -0.81 -31.13 -7.84
CA PHE A 204 -2.06 -31.17 -7.06
C PHE A 204 -1.85 -31.56 -5.58
N GLY A 205 -0.61 -31.81 -5.17
CA GLY A 205 -0.24 -32.15 -3.80
C GLY A 205 -0.29 -30.93 -2.86
N GLY A 206 -1.07 -31.03 -1.78
CA GLY A 206 -1.33 -29.91 -0.86
C GLY A 206 -0.18 -29.51 0.08
N SER A 207 1.06 -29.91 -0.21
CA SER A 207 2.18 -29.89 0.75
C SER A 207 3.49 -29.31 0.17
N LYS A 208 3.41 -28.35 -0.75
CA LYS A 208 4.60 -27.62 -1.22
C LYS A 208 5.18 -26.78 -0.08
N PRO A 209 6.51 -26.82 0.19
CA PRO A 209 7.11 -25.97 1.21
C PRO A 209 6.81 -24.49 0.98
N GLN A 210 6.55 -23.78 2.08
CA GLN A 210 6.42 -22.33 2.09
C GLN A 210 7.56 -21.72 2.89
N ILE A 211 7.95 -20.52 2.49
CA ILE A 211 9.00 -19.72 3.14
C ILE A 211 8.40 -18.34 3.41
N SER A 212 8.59 -17.82 4.63
CA SER A 212 8.18 -16.46 5.01
C SER A 212 9.24 -15.45 4.56
N LEU A 213 8.80 -14.30 4.03
CA LEU A 213 9.69 -13.24 3.52
C LEU A 213 9.33 -11.90 4.17
N HIS A 214 10.14 -11.46 5.13
CA HIS A 214 10.03 -10.12 5.68
C HIS A 214 10.99 -9.18 4.95
N THR A 215 10.43 -8.17 4.29
CA THR A 215 11.11 -7.27 3.36
C THR A 215 11.22 -5.88 3.95
N SER A 216 12.34 -5.21 3.75
CA SER A 216 12.51 -3.85 4.27
C SER A 216 13.50 -2.99 3.48
N VAL A 217 13.32 -1.68 3.60
CA VAL A 217 14.17 -0.64 3.02
C VAL A 217 14.63 0.28 4.14
N LEU A 218 15.94 0.26 4.39
CA LEU A 218 16.62 1.19 5.27
C LEU A 218 16.98 2.45 4.48
N TYR A 219 16.62 3.61 5.03
CA TYR A 219 17.03 4.93 4.56
C TYR A 219 17.96 5.53 5.62
N LEU A 220 19.16 5.93 5.20
CA LEU A 220 20.18 6.58 6.02
C LEU A 220 20.55 7.92 5.38
N ARG A 221 21.10 8.85 6.18
CA ARG A 221 21.79 9.99 5.60
C ARG A 221 23.02 9.53 4.81
N GLY A 222 23.28 10.21 3.69
CA GLY A 222 24.51 10.10 2.91
C GLY A 222 25.01 11.50 2.55
N THR A 223 26.19 11.57 1.92
CA THR A 223 26.90 12.84 1.64
C THR A 223 26.02 13.84 0.90
N ASP A 224 25.48 13.43 -0.25
CA ASP A 224 24.74 14.30 -1.19
C ASP A 224 23.28 13.85 -1.38
N LYS A 225 22.97 12.59 -1.03
CA LYS A 225 21.67 11.94 -1.18
C LYS A 225 21.43 10.93 -0.07
N ILE A 226 20.18 10.57 0.14
CA ILE A 226 19.75 9.48 1.03
C ILE A 226 20.41 8.18 0.56
N SER A 227 21.13 7.49 1.45
CA SER A 227 21.63 6.14 1.21
C SER A 227 20.50 5.13 1.47
N ILE A 228 20.37 4.13 0.59
CA ILE A 228 19.27 3.16 0.62
C ILE A 228 19.84 1.74 0.63
N ASN A 229 19.44 0.94 1.62
CA ASN A 229 19.77 -0.49 1.67
C ASN A 229 18.49 -1.34 1.71
N SER A 230 18.36 -2.22 0.72
CA SER A 230 17.25 -3.15 0.54
C SER A 230 17.56 -4.49 1.20
N PHE A 231 16.65 -5.02 2.01
CA PHE A 231 16.79 -6.30 2.71
C PHE A 231 15.63 -7.23 2.42
N CYS A 232 15.93 -8.52 2.28
CA CYS A 232 14.95 -9.59 2.36
C CYS A 232 15.43 -10.62 3.37
N THR A 233 14.70 -10.75 4.48
CA THR A 233 14.95 -11.76 5.52
C THR A 233 13.99 -12.92 5.34
N LEU A 234 14.51 -14.16 5.35
CA LEU A 234 13.73 -15.36 5.04
C LEU A 234 13.71 -16.32 6.22
N SER A 235 12.55 -16.93 6.51
CA SER A 235 12.42 -17.97 7.53
C SER A 235 11.60 -19.17 7.06
N LYS A 236 11.92 -20.35 7.59
CA LYS A 236 11.05 -21.55 7.54
C LYS A 236 9.83 -21.40 8.46
N ASN A 237 9.87 -20.49 9.43
CA ASN A 237 8.78 -20.21 10.34
C ASN A 237 7.72 -19.33 9.66
N LEU A 238 6.46 -19.80 9.63
CA LEU A 238 5.35 -19.16 8.91
C LEU A 238 4.46 -18.27 9.79
N ARG A 239 4.89 -17.99 11.02
CA ARG A 239 4.23 -17.02 11.90
C ARG A 239 4.54 -15.60 11.42
N HIS A 240 3.64 -14.66 11.73
CA HIS A 240 3.86 -13.21 11.52
C HIS A 240 3.64 -12.41 12.81
N ASP A 241 3.86 -13.06 13.96
CA ASP A 241 3.66 -12.46 15.27
C ASP A 241 4.83 -11.53 15.68
N PRO A 242 4.67 -10.71 16.74
CA PRO A 242 5.71 -9.79 17.22
C PRO A 242 7.05 -10.43 17.61
N VAL A 243 7.07 -11.71 17.98
CA VAL A 243 8.32 -12.43 18.28
C VAL A 243 9.08 -12.64 16.98
N LEU A 244 8.45 -13.22 15.95
CA LEU A 244 9.14 -13.46 14.68
C LEU A 244 9.46 -12.16 13.93
N ILE A 245 8.66 -11.10 14.07
CA ILE A 245 9.03 -9.75 13.58
C ILE A 245 10.37 -9.32 14.19
N CYS A 246 10.55 -9.48 15.49
CA CYS A 246 11.80 -9.15 16.16
C CYS A 246 12.96 -10.06 15.73
N THR A 247 12.73 -11.36 15.52
CA THR A 247 13.73 -12.28 14.94
C THR A 247 14.17 -11.84 13.54
N HIS A 248 13.23 -11.47 12.66
CA HIS A 248 13.52 -10.92 11.33
C HIS A 248 14.28 -9.58 11.39
N LEU A 249 14.04 -8.75 12.41
CA LEU A 249 14.74 -7.48 12.57
C LEU A 249 16.15 -7.61 13.13
N LYS A 250 16.48 -8.64 13.91
CA LYS A 250 17.79 -8.80 14.57
C LYS A 250 19.01 -8.62 13.62
N PRO A 251 19.15 -9.36 12.50
CA PRO A 251 20.31 -9.18 11.62
C PRO A 251 20.29 -7.85 10.84
N ILE A 252 19.13 -7.21 10.69
CA ILE A 252 19.02 -5.87 10.11
C ILE A 252 19.51 -4.82 11.12
N ILE A 253 19.20 -4.98 12.42
CA ILE A 253 19.69 -4.14 13.51
C ILE A 253 21.22 -4.23 13.62
N ASP A 254 21.79 -5.44 13.50
CA ASP A 254 23.24 -5.62 13.51
C ASP A 254 23.91 -4.89 12.33
N HIS A 255 23.30 -4.94 11.14
CA HIS A 255 23.75 -4.15 9.98
C HIS A 255 23.63 -2.63 10.21
N ILE A 256 22.52 -2.16 10.79
CA ILE A 256 22.30 -0.75 11.11
C ILE A 256 23.39 -0.24 12.07
N LYS A 257 23.69 -0.99 13.14
CA LYS A 257 24.72 -0.61 14.13
C LYS A 257 26.13 -0.59 13.55
N TYR A 258 26.43 -1.49 12.60
CA TYR A 258 27.68 -1.45 11.85
C TYR A 258 27.77 -0.23 10.91
N LYS A 259 26.65 0.20 10.32
CA LYS A 259 26.60 1.37 9.41
C LYS A 259 26.54 2.72 10.13
N VAL A 260 25.85 2.80 11.26
CA VAL A 260 25.66 4.02 12.06
C VAL A 260 25.94 3.69 13.54
N PRO A 261 27.21 3.62 13.96
CA PRO A 261 27.57 3.26 15.35
C PRO A 261 27.06 4.26 16.40
N ASN A 262 26.80 5.50 15.99
CA ASN A 262 26.33 6.61 16.84
C ASN A 262 24.81 6.84 16.75
N LEU A 263 24.02 5.86 16.29
CA LEU A 263 22.57 6.02 16.07
C LEU A 263 21.84 6.45 17.35
N ARG A 264 21.11 7.56 17.30
CA ARG A 264 20.31 8.10 18.42
C ARG A 264 18.80 8.00 18.21
N THR A 265 18.32 8.12 16.98
CA THR A 265 16.89 7.98 16.66
C THR A 265 16.65 6.91 15.62
N MET A 266 15.83 5.91 15.98
CA MET A 266 15.33 4.92 15.03
C MET A 266 13.87 5.21 14.67
N HIS A 267 13.61 5.53 13.41
CA HIS A 267 12.28 5.54 12.84
C HIS A 267 11.94 4.18 12.24
N PHE A 268 10.69 3.76 12.42
CA PHE A 268 10.10 2.61 11.74
C PHE A 268 8.87 3.04 10.93
N GLN A 269 8.69 2.49 9.74
CA GLN A 269 7.45 2.58 8.96
C GLN A 269 6.94 1.16 8.71
N SER A 270 5.68 0.89 9.03
CA SER A 270 4.98 -0.37 8.69
C SER A 270 3.52 -0.10 8.30
N ASP A 271 2.80 -1.16 7.92
CA ASP A 271 1.34 -1.15 7.93
C ASP A 271 0.79 -1.42 9.37
N GLY A 272 -0.53 -1.47 9.54
CA GLY A 272 -1.20 -1.40 10.86
C GLY A 272 -2.09 -2.57 11.34
N PRO A 273 -1.89 -3.85 10.94
CA PRO A 273 -2.74 -4.96 11.36
C PRO A 273 -2.41 -5.37 12.80
N SER A 274 -3.46 -5.65 13.57
CA SER A 274 -3.33 -5.98 14.99
C SER A 274 -2.76 -7.38 15.25
N SER A 275 -2.68 -8.24 14.24
CA SER A 275 -2.00 -9.55 14.31
C SER A 275 -0.48 -9.47 14.24
N GLN A 276 0.07 -8.38 13.69
CA GLN A 276 1.51 -8.21 13.40
C GLN A 276 2.05 -6.98 14.16
N TYR A 277 2.27 -5.85 13.48
CA TYR A 277 2.98 -4.69 14.04
C TYR A 277 2.19 -3.87 15.09
N ARG A 278 0.85 -3.84 15.07
CA ARG A 278 0.06 -2.87 15.88
C ARG A 278 -0.73 -3.52 17.02
N ASN A 279 -0.02 -4.05 18.02
CA ASN A 279 -0.60 -4.63 19.24
C ASN A 279 0.29 -4.48 20.48
N LYS A 280 -0.29 -4.77 21.66
CA LYS A 280 0.37 -4.67 22.98
C LYS A 280 1.72 -5.40 23.07
N SER A 281 1.89 -6.51 22.37
CA SER A 281 3.09 -7.35 22.44
C SER A 281 4.23 -6.72 21.64
N MET A 282 3.92 -6.19 20.44
CA MET A 282 4.88 -5.37 19.69
C MET A 282 5.23 -4.09 20.44
N PHE A 283 4.26 -3.45 21.11
CA PHE A 283 4.50 -2.24 21.91
C PHE A 283 5.49 -2.52 23.06
N PHE A 284 5.33 -3.63 23.76
CA PHE A 284 6.29 -4.07 24.77
C PHE A 284 7.68 -4.37 24.19
N LEU A 285 7.75 -5.09 23.06
CA LEU A 285 9.02 -5.44 22.41
C LEU A 285 9.77 -4.23 21.84
N ILE A 286 9.08 -3.20 21.33
CA ILE A 286 9.68 -1.92 20.92
C ILE A 286 10.53 -1.33 22.07
N ALA A 287 9.97 -1.32 23.28
CA ALA A 287 10.55 -0.62 24.42
C ALA A 287 11.45 -1.47 25.32
N LYS A 288 11.31 -2.80 25.31
CA LYS A 288 12.09 -3.73 26.17
C LYS A 288 13.06 -4.65 25.42
N TYR A 289 12.93 -4.78 24.09
CA TYR A 289 13.85 -5.52 23.22
C TYR A 289 14.51 -4.59 22.19
N LEU A 290 13.77 -4.04 21.23
CA LEU A 290 14.35 -3.27 20.11
C LEU A 290 15.19 -2.07 20.57
N SER A 291 14.75 -1.35 21.60
CA SER A 291 15.49 -0.26 22.25
C SER A 291 16.90 -0.67 22.71
N LYS A 292 17.02 -1.85 23.32
CA LYS A 292 18.29 -2.39 23.82
C LYS A 292 19.16 -2.92 22.69
N GLU A 293 18.56 -3.66 21.75
CA GLU A 293 19.26 -4.21 20.60
C GLU A 293 19.88 -3.09 19.76
N LEU A 294 19.13 -2.02 19.48
CA LEU A 294 19.62 -0.84 18.77
C LEU A 294 20.60 -0.01 19.60
N GLY A 295 20.33 0.20 20.89
CA GLY A 295 21.12 1.08 21.77
C GLY A 295 20.76 2.57 21.67
N VAL A 296 19.56 2.89 21.17
CA VAL A 296 19.12 4.25 20.81
C VAL A 296 18.51 5.06 21.95
N ASP A 297 18.53 6.39 21.81
CA ASP A 297 17.81 7.33 22.70
C ASP A 297 16.30 7.34 22.42
N ASN A 298 15.92 7.21 21.15
CA ASN A 298 14.56 7.39 20.64
C ASN A 298 14.13 6.23 19.72
N ILE A 299 12.88 5.78 19.86
CA ILE A 299 12.20 5.00 18.81
C ILE A 299 10.90 5.70 18.43
N ILE A 300 10.67 5.85 17.12
CA ILE A 300 9.47 6.49 16.55
C ILE A 300 8.85 5.52 15.54
N TRP A 301 7.76 4.84 15.91
CA TRP A 301 7.07 3.91 15.01
C TRP A 301 5.89 4.59 14.32
N HIS A 302 5.91 4.63 12.99
CA HIS A 302 4.86 5.18 12.14
C HIS A 302 4.04 4.06 11.50
N PHE A 303 2.71 4.07 11.69
CA PHE A 303 1.81 3.14 11.03
C PHE A 303 1.11 3.81 9.85
N SER A 304 1.02 3.11 8.73
CA SER A 304 0.26 3.57 7.57
C SER A 304 -1.26 3.47 7.80
N GLU A 305 -2.05 4.32 7.14
CA GLU A 305 -3.52 4.26 7.21
C GLU A 305 -4.05 2.98 6.54
N THR A 306 -5.20 2.48 6.99
CA THR A 306 -5.62 1.09 6.73
C THR A 306 -5.91 0.86 5.24
N GLY A 307 -5.19 -0.08 4.62
CA GLY A 307 -5.26 -0.34 3.18
C GLY A 307 -4.36 0.54 2.31
N HIS A 308 -3.47 1.34 2.90
CA HIS A 308 -2.48 2.19 2.23
C HIS A 308 -1.06 1.96 2.80
N GLY A 309 -0.75 0.73 3.23
CA GLY A 309 0.57 0.35 3.75
C GLY A 309 1.64 0.13 2.69
N LYS A 310 1.22 -0.13 1.43
CA LYS A 310 2.12 -0.49 0.33
C LYS A 310 3.22 0.55 0.08
N GLY A 311 4.39 0.08 -0.32
CA GLY A 311 5.45 0.92 -0.84
C GLY A 311 6.69 0.13 -1.25
N ALA A 312 7.86 0.62 -0.85
CA ALA A 312 9.13 0.06 -1.28
C ALA A 312 9.39 -1.41 -0.84
N PRO A 313 8.93 -1.89 0.34
CA PRO A 313 8.98 -3.31 0.70
C PRO A 313 8.24 -4.23 -0.29
N ASP A 314 7.02 -3.87 -0.75
CA ASP A 314 6.32 -4.62 -1.81
C ASP A 314 7.16 -4.73 -3.09
N GLY A 315 7.93 -3.68 -3.40
CA GLY A 315 8.87 -3.65 -4.52
C GLY A 315 9.97 -4.71 -4.40
N ILE A 316 10.55 -4.87 -3.20
CA ILE A 316 11.49 -5.94 -2.87
C ILE A 316 10.81 -7.30 -2.96
N GLY A 317 9.66 -7.48 -2.30
CA GLY A 317 8.91 -8.74 -2.30
C GLY A 317 8.51 -9.19 -3.71
N GLY A 318 8.07 -8.26 -4.54
CA GLY A 318 7.80 -8.49 -5.96
C GLY A 318 9.07 -8.75 -6.79
N CYS A 319 10.21 -8.16 -6.44
CA CYS A 319 11.48 -8.44 -7.10
C CYS A 319 12.01 -9.86 -6.80
N VAL A 320 12.13 -10.22 -5.52
CA VAL A 320 12.67 -11.54 -5.12
C VAL A 320 11.76 -12.68 -5.60
N LYS A 321 10.43 -12.55 -5.46
CA LYS A 321 9.49 -13.57 -5.96
C LYS A 321 9.56 -13.73 -7.48
N ARG A 322 9.60 -12.63 -8.26
CA ARG A 322 9.78 -12.71 -9.72
C ARG A 322 11.13 -13.30 -10.13
N THR A 323 12.20 -13.06 -9.38
CA THR A 323 13.53 -13.62 -9.69
C THR A 323 13.55 -15.13 -9.46
N ALA A 324 12.95 -15.59 -8.35
CA ALA A 324 12.78 -17.01 -8.06
C ALA A 324 11.84 -17.71 -9.07
N ASP A 325 10.69 -17.11 -9.38
CA ASP A 325 9.75 -17.63 -10.39
C ASP A 325 10.37 -17.66 -11.80
N ALA A 326 11.22 -16.70 -12.14
CA ALA A 326 11.94 -16.67 -13.42
C ALA A 326 13.01 -17.76 -13.51
N PHE A 327 13.79 -17.99 -12.45
CA PHE A 327 14.75 -19.10 -12.39
C PHE A 327 14.04 -20.45 -12.59
N VAL A 328 12.89 -20.64 -11.94
CA VAL A 328 12.05 -21.83 -12.12
C VAL A 328 11.55 -21.96 -13.56
N ALA A 329 11.05 -20.87 -14.15
CA ALA A 329 10.61 -20.86 -15.54
C ALA A 329 11.74 -21.11 -16.57
N THR A 330 13.01 -20.92 -16.19
CA THR A 330 14.19 -21.23 -17.02
C THR A 330 14.77 -22.64 -16.81
N GLY A 331 14.10 -23.52 -16.05
CA GLY A 331 14.56 -24.89 -15.83
C GLY A 331 15.30 -25.13 -14.51
N GLY A 332 15.32 -24.15 -13.60
CA GLY A 332 15.83 -24.33 -12.24
C GLY A 332 14.78 -24.89 -11.29
N ASP A 333 15.20 -25.56 -10.22
CA ASP A 333 14.30 -26.02 -9.16
C ASP A 333 14.53 -25.23 -7.87
N ILE A 334 13.44 -24.87 -7.19
CA ILE A 334 13.46 -24.32 -5.82
C ILE A 334 12.56 -25.21 -4.95
N PRO A 335 13.04 -26.39 -4.52
CA PRO A 335 12.27 -27.31 -3.68
C PRO A 335 12.13 -26.82 -2.23
N ASP A 336 13.12 -26.08 -1.72
CA ASP A 336 13.29 -25.80 -0.30
C ASP A 336 13.85 -24.39 -0.04
N PHE A 337 14.19 -24.13 1.23
CA PHE A 337 14.70 -22.85 1.73
C PHE A 337 16.13 -22.58 1.29
N GLU A 338 16.98 -23.59 1.39
CA GLU A 338 18.39 -23.56 1.02
C GLU A 338 18.57 -23.20 -0.46
N ALA A 339 17.76 -23.80 -1.34
CA ALA A 339 17.71 -23.47 -2.77
C ALA A 339 17.20 -22.04 -3.03
N LEU A 340 16.16 -21.58 -2.32
CA LEU A 340 15.65 -20.21 -2.48
C LEU A 340 16.69 -19.17 -2.05
N VAL A 341 17.31 -19.36 -0.87
CA VAL A 341 18.34 -18.45 -0.35
C VAL A 341 19.52 -18.39 -1.31
N SER A 342 20.00 -19.54 -1.81
CA SER A 342 21.09 -19.62 -2.78
C SER A 342 20.74 -18.89 -4.09
N CYS A 343 19.57 -19.16 -4.67
CA CYS A 343 19.10 -18.50 -5.89
C CYS A 343 19.00 -16.97 -5.73
N LEU A 344 18.50 -16.49 -4.59
CA LEU A 344 18.37 -15.06 -4.33
C LEU A 344 19.72 -14.38 -4.05
N GLN A 345 20.62 -15.01 -3.28
CA GLN A 345 21.98 -14.51 -3.05
C GLN A 345 22.82 -14.47 -4.34
N GLU A 346 22.61 -15.43 -5.24
CA GLU A 346 23.21 -15.43 -6.57
C GLU A 346 22.66 -14.28 -7.43
N LYS A 347 21.33 -14.16 -7.58
CA LYS A 347 20.72 -13.32 -8.64
C LYS A 347 20.25 -11.93 -8.19
N CYS A 348 19.98 -11.69 -6.91
CA CYS A 348 19.45 -10.42 -6.40
C CYS A 348 20.53 -9.49 -5.80
N LYS A 349 21.63 -9.23 -6.50
CA LYS A 349 22.80 -8.49 -5.96
C LYS A 349 22.51 -7.10 -5.35
N GLY A 350 21.40 -6.45 -5.71
CA GLY A 350 20.96 -5.18 -5.12
C GLY A 350 20.13 -5.30 -3.83
N ILE A 351 19.94 -6.51 -3.30
CA ILE A 351 19.13 -6.81 -2.11
C ILE A 351 19.96 -7.70 -1.18
N ILE A 352 20.06 -7.32 0.08
CA ILE A 352 20.77 -8.07 1.12
C ILE A 352 19.86 -9.22 1.56
N ILE A 353 20.21 -10.44 1.14
CA ILE A 353 19.44 -11.68 1.39
C ILE A 353 19.94 -12.35 2.67
N LEU A 354 19.11 -12.36 3.69
CA LEU A 354 19.44 -12.80 5.05
C LEU A 354 18.57 -14.02 5.44
N PRO A 355 19.08 -15.25 5.39
CA PRO A 355 18.40 -16.37 6.04
C PRO A 355 18.36 -16.12 7.56
N ILE A 356 17.23 -16.44 8.20
CA ILE A 356 17.12 -16.56 9.65
C ILE A 356 16.60 -17.94 10.03
N ASP A 357 17.13 -18.46 11.13
CA ASP A 357 16.61 -19.60 11.86
C ASP A 357 15.77 -19.13 13.06
N ASP A 358 15.32 -20.08 13.89
CA ASP A 358 14.52 -19.81 15.08
C ASP A 358 15.38 -19.57 16.35
N THR A 359 16.72 -19.45 16.27
CA THR A 359 17.61 -19.40 17.47
C THR A 359 17.22 -18.32 18.48
N TYR A 360 16.82 -17.13 18.02
CA TYR A 360 16.41 -16.02 18.90
C TYR A 360 14.91 -16.02 19.27
N VAL A 361 14.11 -16.96 18.75
CA VAL A 361 12.66 -16.99 19.00
C VAL A 361 12.36 -17.20 20.48
N ASP A 362 13.04 -18.16 21.12
CA ASP A 362 12.76 -18.48 22.53
C ASP A 362 13.24 -17.36 23.46
N ASP A 363 14.37 -16.71 23.19
CA ASP A 363 14.84 -15.54 23.95
C ASP A 363 13.83 -14.37 23.88
N ILE A 364 13.36 -14.03 22.68
CA ILE A 364 12.40 -12.94 22.47
C ILE A 364 11.03 -13.32 23.05
N SER A 365 10.63 -14.60 22.98
CA SER A 365 9.42 -15.15 23.61
C SER A 365 9.50 -15.07 25.14
N ASN A 366 10.65 -15.43 25.72
CA ASN A 366 10.92 -15.34 27.16
C ASN A 366 10.86 -13.88 27.63
N ILE A 367 11.46 -12.94 26.89
CA ILE A 367 11.30 -11.50 27.15
C ILE A 367 9.82 -11.10 27.12
N LEU A 368 9.08 -11.47 26.07
CA LEU A 368 7.65 -11.15 25.93
C LEU A 368 6.78 -11.77 27.03
N SER A 369 7.15 -12.93 27.57
CA SER A 369 6.43 -13.61 28.67
C SER A 369 6.34 -12.75 29.94
N THR A 370 7.33 -11.87 30.17
CA THR A 370 7.36 -10.94 31.30
C THR A 370 6.40 -9.74 31.13
N SER A 371 5.72 -9.60 30.00
CA SER A 371 4.89 -8.45 29.68
C SER A 371 3.58 -8.39 30.48
N THR A 372 3.53 -7.47 31.45
CA THR A 372 2.27 -7.06 32.12
C THR A 372 1.49 -5.99 31.34
N THR A 373 1.93 -5.65 30.13
CA THR A 373 1.34 -4.61 29.29
C THR A 373 -0.09 -4.97 28.88
N ARG A 374 -1.03 -4.04 29.14
CA ARG A 374 -2.46 -4.20 28.83
C ARG A 374 -2.79 -3.76 27.40
N PRO A 375 -3.87 -4.28 26.78
CA PRO A 375 -4.40 -3.72 25.54
C PRO A 375 -4.76 -2.24 25.70
N PHE A 376 -4.29 -1.38 24.80
CA PHE A 376 -4.58 0.05 24.86
C PHE A 376 -5.90 0.39 24.14
N THR A 377 -6.84 1.02 24.86
CA THR A 377 -8.10 1.52 24.30
C THR A 377 -7.80 2.57 23.23
N GLY A 378 -8.16 2.28 21.97
CA GLY A 378 -7.80 3.12 20.84
C GLY A 378 -6.57 2.66 20.05
N THR A 379 -6.05 1.44 20.28
CA THR A 379 -4.95 0.83 19.49
C THR A 379 -5.09 1.01 17.96
N LEU A 380 -6.31 0.84 17.42
CA LEU A 380 -6.59 0.98 15.98
C LEU A 380 -6.62 2.43 15.47
N LEU A 381 -6.57 3.43 16.36
CA LEU A 381 -6.46 4.85 16.02
C LEU A 381 -5.00 5.33 15.98
N ILE A 382 -4.05 4.53 16.49
CA ILE A 382 -2.63 4.89 16.56
C ILE A 382 -2.02 4.88 15.16
N HIS A 383 -1.35 5.99 14.83
CA HIS A 383 -0.55 6.17 13.61
C HIS A 383 0.90 6.61 13.89
N GLN A 384 1.20 7.01 15.14
CA GLN A 384 2.57 7.13 15.64
C GLN A 384 2.65 6.63 17.09
N LEU A 385 3.70 5.89 17.41
CA LEU A 385 4.20 5.68 18.77
C LEU A 385 5.53 6.39 18.94
N THR A 386 5.80 6.94 20.12
CA THR A 386 7.15 7.36 20.50
C THR A 386 7.58 6.74 21.82
N TRP A 387 8.85 6.33 21.86
CA TRP A 387 9.59 5.84 23.02
C TRP A 387 10.84 6.72 23.21
N ASN A 388 11.26 6.93 24.46
CA ASN A 388 12.48 7.65 24.80
C ASN A 388 13.13 7.00 26.03
N LYS A 389 14.47 6.87 26.02
CA LYS A 389 15.25 6.30 27.12
C LYS A 389 15.04 6.96 28.49
N THR A 390 14.58 8.22 28.56
CA THR A 390 14.30 8.91 29.84
C THR A 390 13.04 8.40 30.53
N ASN A 391 12.14 7.71 29.83
CA ASN A 391 10.95 7.08 30.41
C ASN A 391 10.71 5.69 29.78
N PRO A 392 11.57 4.71 30.09
CA PRO A 392 11.67 3.45 29.35
C PRO A 392 10.49 2.48 29.62
N ASP A 393 9.52 2.88 30.45
CA ASP A 393 8.32 2.11 30.83
C ASP A 393 7.02 2.70 30.25
N VAL A 394 7.12 3.73 29.41
CA VAL A 394 5.97 4.40 28.78
C VAL A 394 6.18 4.57 27.27
N LEU A 395 5.09 4.46 26.51
CA LEU A 395 5.00 4.92 25.12
C LEU A 395 3.92 5.99 24.99
N HIS A 396 4.16 7.00 24.17
CA HIS A 396 3.12 7.95 23.77
C HIS A 396 2.38 7.44 22.53
N ALA A 397 1.06 7.30 22.60
CA ALA A 397 0.21 6.90 21.49
C ALA A 397 -0.42 8.12 20.82
N ARG A 398 -0.15 8.32 19.52
CA ARG A 398 -0.57 9.49 18.75
C ARG A 398 -1.44 9.10 17.54
N ARG A 399 -2.52 9.86 17.31
CA ARG A 399 -3.55 9.60 16.27
C ARG A 399 -3.10 9.87 14.84
N LEU A 400 -2.03 10.63 14.70
CA LEU A 400 -1.31 11.02 13.49
C LEU A 400 0.14 11.26 13.87
N SER A 401 1.07 11.06 12.93
CA SER A 401 2.48 11.36 13.15
C SER A 401 2.70 12.84 13.36
N CYS A 402 3.38 13.18 14.46
CA CYS A 402 3.91 14.51 14.71
C CYS A 402 5.42 14.52 14.45
N SER A 403 5.89 15.60 13.83
CA SER A 403 7.30 15.93 13.58
C SER A 403 7.62 17.35 14.10
N ILE A 404 7.01 17.69 15.23
CA ILE A 404 7.13 18.97 15.95
C ILE A 404 7.33 18.72 17.45
N CYS A 405 6.53 17.83 18.06
CA CYS A 405 6.67 17.46 19.47
C CYS A 405 7.70 16.33 19.67
N GLU A 406 8.61 16.54 20.63
CA GLU A 406 9.63 15.57 21.08
C GLU A 406 9.03 14.20 21.47
N THR A 407 9.87 13.17 21.55
CA THR A 407 9.48 11.76 21.76
C THR A 407 9.01 11.42 23.18
N ASN A 408 9.45 12.20 24.17
CA ASN A 408 9.13 12.12 25.59
C ASN A 408 8.02 13.09 26.03
N GLN A 409 7.45 13.88 25.11
CA GLN A 409 6.44 14.89 25.41
C GLN A 409 5.03 14.45 24.97
N ILE A 410 4.03 14.84 25.76
CA ILE A 410 2.61 14.70 25.41
C ILE A 410 2.28 15.60 24.22
N CYS A 411 1.80 15.03 23.12
CA CYS A 411 1.62 15.77 21.87
C CYS A 411 0.31 16.57 21.83
N SER A 412 0.41 17.88 22.10
CA SER A 412 -0.69 18.86 22.02
C SER A 412 -1.53 18.80 20.73
N HIS A 413 -0.93 18.35 19.62
CA HIS A 413 -1.61 18.21 18.34
C HIS A 413 -2.44 16.91 18.21
N HIS A 414 -1.88 15.79 18.68
CA HIS A 414 -2.20 14.44 18.17
C HIS A 414 -2.22 13.33 19.23
N GLU A 415 -2.01 13.60 20.52
CA GLU A 415 -2.05 12.54 21.55
C GLU A 415 -3.40 11.79 21.57
N ILE A 416 -3.36 10.50 21.90
CA ILE A 416 -4.49 9.66 22.31
C ILE A 416 -4.35 9.30 23.79
N GLY A 417 -3.13 8.99 24.24
CA GLY A 417 -2.82 8.68 25.63
C GLY A 417 -1.47 7.97 25.80
N LEU A 418 -1.18 7.55 27.02
CA LEU A 418 0.05 6.86 27.39
C LEU A 418 -0.18 5.35 27.50
N ILE A 419 0.78 4.56 27.02
CA ILE A 419 0.80 3.10 27.18
C ILE A 419 1.88 2.75 28.23
N TYR A 420 1.43 2.40 29.43
CA TYR A 420 2.30 1.91 30.50
C TYR A 420 2.64 0.44 30.28
N LEU A 421 3.93 0.11 30.28
CA LEU A 421 4.42 -1.23 29.99
C LEU A 421 4.33 -2.15 31.21
N THR A 422 4.60 -1.60 32.40
CA THR A 422 4.37 -2.26 33.69
C THR A 422 2.99 -1.88 34.25
N TYR A 423 2.13 -2.85 34.52
CA TYR A 423 0.87 -2.59 35.20
C TYR A 423 1.04 -2.69 36.72
N LYS A 424 0.99 -1.54 37.43
CA LYS A 424 0.78 -1.52 38.89
C LYS A 424 -0.72 -1.62 39.16
N GLN A 425 -1.10 -2.54 40.05
CA GLN A 425 -2.49 -2.84 40.36
C GLN A 425 -3.04 -1.83 41.39
N THR A 426 -3.76 -0.83 40.90
CA THR A 426 -4.64 0.02 41.72
C THR A 426 -6.00 -0.67 41.91
N ASP A 427 -6.56 -0.58 43.12
CA ASP A 427 -7.76 -1.32 43.50
C ASP A 427 -9.08 -0.81 42.86
N ASN A 428 -10.12 -1.64 43.00
CA ASN A 428 -11.36 -1.57 42.22
C ASN A 428 -12.32 -0.44 42.64
N ILE A 429 -13.05 0.10 41.65
CA ILE A 429 -14.40 0.68 41.83
C ILE A 429 -15.31 0.10 40.72
N PRO A 430 -16.50 -0.45 41.04
CA PRO A 430 -17.35 -1.18 40.07
C PRO A 430 -18.39 -0.30 39.35
N VAL A 431 -18.91 -0.79 38.22
CA VAL A 431 -20.07 -0.22 37.48
C VAL A 431 -21.02 -1.37 37.06
N LEU A 432 -22.34 -1.11 37.05
CA LEU A 432 -23.40 -2.13 36.90
C LEU A 432 -23.73 -2.52 35.44
N ARG A 433 -24.57 -3.57 35.29
CA ARG A 433 -24.99 -4.24 34.04
C ARG A 433 -26.44 -3.89 33.62
N THR A 434 -26.75 -4.06 32.32
CA THR A 434 -27.96 -4.68 31.69
C THR A 434 -27.68 -4.80 30.16
N SER A 435 -27.96 -5.83 29.34
CA SER A 435 -29.11 -6.74 29.07
C SER A 435 -30.34 -6.05 28.42
N ALA A 436 -31.02 -6.53 27.36
CA ALA A 436 -30.81 -7.55 26.29
C ALA A 436 -31.95 -7.37 25.21
N ASP A 437 -32.17 -8.10 24.10
CA ASP A 437 -31.48 -9.21 23.40
C ASP A 437 -31.72 -9.19 21.84
N SER A 438 -32.42 -10.19 21.26
CA SER A 438 -32.70 -10.48 19.83
C SER A 438 -34.11 -11.13 19.67
N PRO A 439 -34.75 -11.22 18.46
CA PRO A 439 -34.52 -12.40 17.57
C PRO A 439 -34.90 -12.29 16.05
N SER A 440 -34.47 -13.32 15.28
CA SER A 440 -35.16 -13.98 14.12
C SER A 440 -35.39 -13.31 12.75
N GLU A 441 -35.46 -14.15 11.70
CA GLU A 441 -35.60 -13.87 10.26
C GLU A 441 -36.83 -14.60 9.67
N TYR A 442 -37.28 -14.26 8.44
CA TYR A 442 -37.93 -15.21 7.51
C TYR A 442 -37.73 -14.81 6.02
N SER A 443 -37.97 -15.78 5.12
CA SER A 443 -37.68 -15.83 3.68
C SER A 443 -38.73 -15.09 2.79
N GLU A 444 -38.75 -15.10 1.44
CA GLU A 444 -38.00 -15.87 0.42
C GLU A 444 -37.88 -15.13 -0.96
N SER A 445 -37.61 -15.86 -2.05
CA SER A 445 -37.35 -15.42 -3.44
C SER A 445 -38.52 -15.92 -4.37
N PRO A 446 -38.48 -16.05 -5.74
CA PRO A 446 -37.47 -15.71 -6.77
C PRO A 446 -37.97 -15.22 -8.18
N HIS A 447 -37.03 -15.06 -9.14
CA HIS A 447 -37.13 -15.25 -10.63
C HIS A 447 -38.11 -14.40 -11.51
N SER A 448 -37.94 -14.27 -12.85
CA SER A 448 -36.74 -14.24 -13.74
C SER A 448 -37.09 -13.72 -15.18
N GLU A 449 -36.05 -13.36 -15.98
CA GLU A 449 -35.93 -13.53 -17.47
C GLU A 449 -36.97 -12.86 -18.44
N TYR A 450 -36.82 -12.77 -19.79
CA TYR A 450 -35.79 -13.16 -20.80
C TYR A 450 -35.75 -12.14 -22.00
N ASP A 451 -34.60 -12.07 -22.71
CA ASP A 451 -34.28 -11.78 -24.15
C ASP A 451 -35.30 -11.11 -25.16
N ILE A 452 -34.89 -10.43 -26.26
CA ILE A 452 -34.42 -11.05 -27.54
C ILE A 452 -33.80 -10.02 -28.55
N TYR A 453 -32.61 -10.36 -29.11
CA TYR A 453 -32.01 -10.06 -30.46
C TYR A 453 -31.84 -8.59 -30.98
N LYS A 454 -30.68 -8.10 -31.53
CA LYS A 454 -29.81 -8.48 -32.70
C LYS A 454 -30.44 -8.12 -34.07
N ASN A 455 -29.78 -7.59 -35.13
CA ASN A 455 -28.39 -7.09 -35.43
C ASN A 455 -28.46 -6.32 -36.81
N PRO A 456 -27.44 -6.24 -37.72
CA PRO A 456 -26.01 -5.81 -37.66
C PRO A 456 -25.62 -4.70 -38.70
N ILE A 457 -24.41 -4.12 -38.66
CA ILE A 457 -23.75 -3.37 -39.77
C ILE A 457 -22.22 -3.68 -39.83
N ALA A 458 -21.57 -3.47 -41.00
CA ALA A 458 -20.22 -3.92 -41.38
C ALA A 458 -19.02 -2.99 -41.03
N THR A 459 -17.95 -3.00 -41.85
CA THR A 459 -16.52 -2.80 -41.44
C THR A 459 -15.76 -1.65 -42.15
N THR A 460 -14.57 -1.27 -41.65
CA THR A 460 -13.43 -0.73 -42.47
C THR A 460 -12.10 -0.63 -41.70
N SER A 461 -10.97 -0.71 -42.42
CA SER A 461 -9.52 -0.78 -42.05
C SER A 461 -8.83 0.35 -41.23
N ARG A 462 -7.78 0.00 -40.45
CA ARG A 462 -6.41 0.60 -40.41
C ARG A 462 -6.01 1.75 -39.45
N THR A 463 -6.82 2.75 -39.12
CA THR A 463 -6.30 4.02 -38.53
C THR A 463 -5.95 4.03 -37.03
N SER A 464 -5.68 2.87 -36.42
CA SER A 464 -5.53 2.71 -34.97
C SER A 464 -4.12 2.39 -34.46
N ILE A 465 -3.35 1.62 -35.23
CA ILE A 465 -2.20 0.85 -34.73
C ILE A 465 -1.11 1.80 -34.22
N ASP A 466 -0.94 2.93 -34.91
CA ASP A 466 0.07 3.94 -34.60
C ASP A 466 -0.27 4.75 -33.33
N PHE A 467 -1.57 4.99 -33.06
CA PHE A 467 -2.00 5.60 -31.80
C PHE A 467 -1.72 4.68 -30.61
N TYR A 468 -2.01 3.39 -30.73
CA TYR A 468 -1.67 2.42 -29.67
C TYR A 468 -0.15 2.32 -29.45
N ARG A 469 0.67 2.45 -30.50
CA ARG A 469 2.14 2.51 -30.37
C ARG A 469 2.59 3.77 -29.61
N LYS A 470 1.95 4.93 -29.85
CA LYS A 470 2.18 6.18 -29.11
C LYS A 470 1.77 6.09 -27.62
N CYS A 471 0.69 5.39 -27.30
CA CYS A 471 0.18 5.29 -25.92
C CYS A 471 0.89 4.27 -25.01
N TYR A 472 1.73 3.38 -25.57
CA TYR A 472 2.41 2.31 -24.83
C TYR A 472 3.92 2.23 -25.14
N GLY A 473 4.49 3.31 -25.70
CA GLY A 473 5.90 3.41 -26.12
C GLY A 473 6.79 4.23 -25.19
N SER A 474 6.38 4.44 -23.95
CA SER A 474 7.12 5.18 -22.92
C SER A 474 6.86 4.57 -21.53
N ASP A 475 7.85 4.64 -20.65
CA ASP A 475 7.93 3.84 -19.43
C ASP A 475 6.85 4.12 -18.36
N SER A 476 6.70 3.15 -17.45
CA SER A 476 5.61 3.07 -16.48
C SER A 476 5.76 4.04 -15.31
N SER A 477 5.10 5.20 -15.40
CA SER A 477 4.77 6.06 -14.25
C SER A 477 3.28 6.44 -14.33
N SER A 478 2.47 5.97 -13.37
CA SER A 478 1.02 6.28 -13.31
C SER A 478 0.53 6.73 -11.93
N ASP A 479 1.31 6.49 -10.89
CA ASP A 479 0.88 6.64 -9.50
C ASP A 479 1.53 7.85 -8.80
N GLU A 480 2.53 8.47 -9.45
CA GLU A 480 3.29 9.63 -8.92
C GLU A 480 2.72 11.00 -9.35
N GLU A 481 2.11 11.12 -10.55
CA GLU A 481 1.65 12.41 -11.11
C GLU A 481 0.48 13.09 -10.36
N ILE A 482 -0.11 12.45 -9.35
CA ILE A 482 -1.31 12.95 -8.67
C ILE A 482 -1.02 14.14 -7.72
N PHE A 483 0.24 14.35 -7.32
CA PHE A 483 0.58 15.29 -6.23
C PHE A 483 1.43 16.51 -6.58
N GLU A 484 2.04 16.60 -7.77
CA GLU A 484 2.78 17.80 -8.18
C GLU A 484 2.22 18.46 -9.46
N SER A 485 1.91 19.76 -9.37
CA SER A 485 1.74 20.60 -10.56
C SER A 485 2.23 22.04 -10.34
N ARG A 486 3.52 22.23 -10.65
CA ARG A 486 4.12 23.45 -11.22
C ARG A 486 4.03 24.74 -10.38
N LYS A 487 5.13 25.04 -9.69
CA LYS A 487 5.75 26.38 -9.78
C LYS A 487 6.77 26.37 -10.93
N GLN A 488 6.63 27.26 -11.89
CA GLN A 488 7.70 28.18 -12.37
C GLN A 488 7.27 28.95 -13.62
N THR A 489 7.74 30.19 -13.70
CA THR A 489 7.53 31.15 -14.80
C THR A 489 8.66 31.00 -15.83
N PRO A 490 8.41 31.13 -17.15
CA PRO A 490 9.48 31.11 -18.13
C PRO A 490 10.27 32.44 -18.14
N LEU A 491 11.60 32.35 -18.06
CA LEU A 491 12.51 33.42 -18.49
C LEU A 491 12.94 33.17 -19.95
N ARG A 492 13.31 34.25 -20.64
CA ARG A 492 13.87 34.21 -22.00
C ARG A 492 15.39 34.10 -21.93
N GLU A 493 15.99 33.47 -22.95
CA GLU A 493 17.12 34.00 -23.73
C GLU A 493 17.39 33.03 -24.92
N ASN A 494 17.24 33.50 -26.15
CA ASN A 494 18.25 34.09 -27.05
C ASN A 494 19.02 33.04 -27.88
N VAL A 495 18.72 33.00 -29.18
CA VAL A 495 19.41 32.19 -30.18
C VAL A 495 20.54 33.00 -30.80
N ILE A 496 21.78 32.51 -30.70
CA ILE A 496 22.89 32.98 -31.53
C ILE A 496 23.06 32.00 -32.71
N ASN A 497 23.30 32.54 -33.90
CA ASN A 497 23.20 31.82 -35.16
C ASN A 497 24.48 32.06 -36.00
N THR A 498 25.31 31.03 -36.17
CA THR A 498 26.55 31.08 -36.96
C THR A 498 26.53 30.05 -38.07
N LYS A 499 26.88 30.50 -39.29
CA LYS A 499 26.72 29.75 -40.54
C LYS A 499 27.83 28.72 -40.77
N ARG A 500 27.54 27.73 -41.62
CA ARG A 500 28.56 26.94 -42.33
C ARG A 500 29.20 27.77 -43.44
N SER A 501 30.42 27.41 -43.80
CA SER A 501 31.08 27.73 -45.09
C SER A 501 31.99 26.56 -45.46
N ASP A 502 31.99 26.18 -46.74
CA ASP A 502 32.63 24.95 -47.22
C ASP A 502 34.16 25.08 -47.41
N GLY A 503 34.85 23.93 -47.41
CA GLY A 503 36.30 23.81 -47.64
C GLY A 503 36.66 22.38 -48.03
N ASN A 504 37.54 22.18 -49.02
CA ASN A 504 37.60 20.96 -49.83
C ASN A 504 39.01 20.29 -49.82
N LEU A 505 39.09 19.05 -50.34
CA LEU A 505 40.26 18.34 -50.91
C LEU A 505 41.20 17.42 -50.06
N GLN A 506 41.46 16.25 -50.67
CA GLN A 506 42.73 15.46 -50.78
C GLN A 506 43.23 14.46 -49.69
N SER A 507 42.71 13.23 -49.78
CA SER A 507 43.41 11.98 -50.17
C SER A 507 44.86 11.65 -49.72
N ARG A 508 45.01 10.50 -49.03
CA ARG A 508 46.01 9.40 -49.17
C ARG A 508 45.92 8.48 -47.93
N SER A 509 46.29 7.20 -47.87
CA SER A 509 46.19 5.99 -48.72
C SER A 509 47.18 4.96 -48.13
N ASN A 510 46.68 3.80 -47.66
CA ASN A 510 47.44 2.60 -47.25
C ASN A 510 48.30 2.77 -45.96
N ASN A 511 48.71 1.72 -45.21
CA ASN A 511 48.87 0.29 -45.55
C ASN A 511 48.81 -0.61 -44.27
N THR A 512 48.51 -1.92 -44.41
CA THR A 512 48.96 -3.13 -43.60
C THR A 512 49.09 -3.07 -42.06
N SER A 513 48.85 -4.12 -41.25
CA SER A 513 48.47 -5.55 -41.40
C SER A 513 47.91 -6.06 -40.04
N SER A 514 46.95 -6.99 -39.97
CA SER A 514 47.09 -8.43 -39.58
C SER A 514 47.43 -8.67 -38.07
N ASP A 515 46.98 -9.71 -37.35
CA ASP A 515 46.22 -10.96 -37.65
C ASP A 515 45.26 -11.33 -36.50
N GLU A 516 44.30 -12.23 -36.79
CA GLU A 516 43.66 -13.26 -35.92
C GLU A 516 43.06 -12.87 -34.53
N GLU A 517 42.10 -13.60 -33.92
CA GLU A 517 41.54 -14.93 -34.18
C GLU A 517 40.00 -14.92 -33.97
N ASN A 518 39.28 -15.97 -34.40
CA ASN A 518 37.81 -16.11 -34.27
C ASN A 518 37.42 -17.28 -33.35
N ILE A 519 36.10 -17.42 -33.11
CA ILE A 519 35.31 -18.66 -32.85
C ILE A 519 34.55 -18.71 -31.51
N PHE A 520 33.24 -18.40 -31.64
CA PHE A 520 32.05 -18.99 -30.99
C PHE A 520 32.01 -19.20 -29.47
#